data_AF-A0A1I7K7C9-F1
#
_entry.id   AF-A0A1I7K7C9-F1
#
_cell.length_a   1.000
_cell.length_b   1.000
_cell.length_c   1.000
_cell.angle_alpha   90.00
_cell.angle_beta   90.00
_cell.angle_gamma   90.00
#
_symmetry.space_group_name_H-M   'P 1'
#
loop_
_entity.id
_entity.type
_entity.pdbx_description
1 polymer ?
#
loop_
_entity_poly.entity_id
_entity_poly.type
_entity_poly.pdbx_seq_one_letter_code
_entity_poly.pdbx_strand_id
1 'polypeptide(L)'
;MQDRSWWLGTALSGALVVLAGAFGAHGLEGQLEPRFAAAFETGVRYQAWHTLAMLGVLAWRASLPLVGQALVLGLWAAGMLLFSGSLYAMALSGVGGLGVITPVGGVLLIAGWLALAVSVARARPGGQSPSGNT
;
A
#
# COMPACT_ATOMS: atom_id res chain seq x y z
N MET A 1 -5.53 7.82 -20.56
CA MET A 1 -4.93 7.84 -19.20
C MET A 1 -4.20 6.53 -18.97
N GLN A 2 -2.88 6.51 -19.18
CA GLN A 2 -2.06 5.29 -19.14
C GLN A 2 -2.04 4.59 -17.76
N ASP A 3 -2.36 5.32 -16.69
CA ASP A 3 -2.40 4.80 -15.31
C ASP A 3 -3.84 4.61 -14.75
N ARG A 4 -4.86 4.52 -15.61
CA ARG A 4 -6.29 4.47 -15.18
C ARG A 4 -6.56 3.36 -14.16
N SER A 5 -6.03 2.16 -14.38
CA SER A 5 -6.24 1.02 -13.48
C SER A 5 -5.64 1.26 -12.09
N TRP A 6 -4.45 1.86 -12.02
CA TRP A 6 -3.80 2.18 -10.75
C TRP A 6 -4.55 3.25 -9.95
N TRP A 7 -5.07 4.27 -10.64
CA TRP A 7 -5.92 5.28 -10.01
C TRP A 7 -7.20 4.67 -9.45
N LEU A 8 -7.88 3.80 -10.22
CA LEU A 8 -9.07 3.10 -9.75
C LEU A 8 -8.76 2.19 -8.55
N GLY A 9 -7.69 1.40 -8.62
CA GLY A 9 -7.29 0.52 -7.53
C GLY A 9 -6.97 1.28 -6.23
N THR A 10 -6.24 2.38 -6.33
CA THR A 10 -5.92 3.24 -5.17
C THR A 10 -7.18 3.87 -4.58
N ALA A 11 -8.10 4.37 -5.42
CA ALA A 11 -9.36 4.94 -4.96
C ALA A 11 -10.25 3.91 -4.26
N LEU A 12 -10.38 2.71 -4.83
CA LEU A 12 -11.12 1.60 -4.22
C LEU A 12 -10.49 1.16 -2.90
N SER A 13 -9.16 1.09 -2.83
CA SER A 13 -8.45 0.80 -1.58
C SER A 13 -8.72 1.87 -0.52
N GLY A 14 -8.73 3.15 -0.90
CA GLY A 14 -9.06 4.26 0.00
C GLY A 14 -10.50 4.17 0.54
N ALA A 15 -11.47 3.87 -0.33
CA ALA A 15 -12.84 3.63 0.09
C ALA A 15 -12.94 2.44 1.07
N LEU A 16 -12.23 1.35 0.79
CA LEU A 16 -12.18 0.19 1.69
C LEU A 16 -11.56 0.52 3.05
N VAL A 17 -10.52 1.36 3.10
CA VAL A 17 -9.92 1.81 4.37
C VAL A 17 -10.96 2.54 5.23
N VAL A 18 -11.73 3.46 4.64
CA VAL A 18 -12.77 4.21 5.36
C VAL A 18 -13.88 3.29 5.83
N LEU A 19 -14.36 2.40 4.95
CA LEU A 19 -15.40 1.42 5.30
C LEU A 19 -14.94 0.49 6.42
N ALA A 20 -13.75 -0.10 6.29
CA ALA A 20 -13.19 -1.00 7.29
C ALA A 20 -12.93 -0.28 8.61
N GLY A 21 -12.35 0.93 8.59
CA GLY A 21 -12.13 1.72 9.80
C GLY A 21 -13.41 2.06 10.55
N ALA A 22 -14.45 2.52 9.84
CA ALA A 22 -15.74 2.81 10.43
C ALA A 22 -16.42 1.55 11.00
N PHE A 23 -16.38 0.45 10.24
CA PHE A 23 -16.93 -0.84 10.65
C PHE A 23 -16.19 -1.44 11.85
N GLY A 24 -14.87 -1.34 11.89
CA GLY A 24 -14.06 -1.77 13.03
C GLY A 24 -14.36 -0.98 14.30
N ALA A 25 -14.50 0.33 14.20
CA ALA A 25 -14.73 1.20 15.34
C ALA A 25 -16.16 1.11 15.91
N HIS A 26 -17.18 0.88 15.08
CA HIS A 26 -18.58 0.91 15.52
C HIS A 26 -19.31 -0.44 15.37
N GLY A 27 -19.03 -1.19 14.29
CA GLY A 27 -19.74 -2.43 13.98
C GLY A 27 -19.18 -3.66 14.70
N LEU A 28 -17.89 -3.65 15.04
CA LEU A 28 -17.18 -4.76 15.69
C LEU A 28 -16.85 -4.50 17.17
N GLU A 29 -17.25 -3.35 17.72
CA GLU A 29 -16.99 -2.99 19.11
C GLU A 29 -17.64 -4.00 20.06
N GLY A 30 -16.85 -4.59 20.96
CA GLY A 30 -17.30 -5.62 21.89
C GLY A 30 -17.67 -6.98 21.27
N GLN A 31 -17.59 -7.14 19.94
CA GLN A 31 -17.96 -8.38 19.25
C GLN A 31 -16.77 -9.32 19.00
N LEU A 32 -15.55 -8.78 18.93
CA LEU A 32 -14.34 -9.55 18.69
C LEU A 32 -13.50 -9.70 19.96
N GLU A 33 -12.82 -10.84 20.11
CA GLU A 33 -11.75 -10.97 21.09
C GLU A 33 -10.68 -9.89 20.86
N PRO A 34 -10.04 -9.35 21.91
CA PRO A 34 -9.10 -8.24 21.78
C PRO A 34 -7.99 -8.47 20.76
N ARG A 35 -7.49 -9.71 20.62
CA ARG A 35 -6.47 -10.07 19.63
C ARG A 35 -6.94 -9.88 18.19
N PHE A 36 -8.21 -10.17 17.89
CA PHE A 36 -8.76 -10.06 16.54
C PHE A 36 -9.12 -8.62 16.21
N ALA A 37 -9.62 -7.85 17.19
CA ALA A 37 -9.81 -6.42 17.04
C ALA A 37 -8.47 -5.71 16.72
N ALA A 38 -7.41 -6.02 17.48
CA ALA A 38 -6.08 -5.46 17.23
C ALA A 38 -5.49 -5.87 15.86
N ALA A 39 -5.72 -7.11 15.43
CA ALA A 39 -5.33 -7.60 14.11
C ALA A 39 -6.05 -6.82 13.00
N PHE A 40 -7.38 -6.64 13.14
CA PHE A 40 -8.19 -5.88 12.19
C PHE A 40 -7.71 -4.44 12.07
N GLU A 41 -7.51 -3.75 13.20
CA GLU A 41 -7.02 -2.36 13.22
C GLU A 41 -5.63 -2.24 12.57
N THR A 42 -4.75 -3.23 12.82
CA THR A 42 -3.44 -3.30 12.16
C THR A 42 -3.59 -3.44 10.65
N GLY A 43 -4.51 -4.28 10.17
CA GLY A 43 -4.85 -4.40 8.76
C GLY A 43 -5.28 -3.06 8.14
N VAL A 44 -6.19 -2.35 8.79
CA VAL A 44 -6.71 -1.03 8.35
C VAL A 44 -5.57 -0.03 8.26
N ARG A 45 -4.74 0.07 9.31
CA ARG A 45 -3.62 1.02 9.37
C ARG A 45 -2.60 0.77 8.26
N TYR A 46 -2.21 -0.48 8.01
CA TYR A 46 -1.24 -0.79 6.96
C TYR A 46 -1.81 -0.55 5.55
N GLN A 47 -3.10 -0.84 5.33
CA GLN A 47 -3.75 -0.52 4.05
C GLN A 47 -3.82 1.01 3.84
N ALA A 48 -4.15 1.77 4.88
CA ALA A 48 -4.24 3.24 4.82
C ALA A 48 -2.89 3.86 4.39
N TRP A 49 -1.81 3.51 5.08
CA TRP A 49 -0.48 4.06 4.78
C TRP A 49 -0.02 3.76 3.36
N HIS A 50 -0.19 2.52 2.90
CA HIS A 50 0.26 2.14 1.56
C HIS A 50 -0.67 2.65 0.46
N THR A 51 -1.96 2.83 0.74
CA THR A 51 -2.88 3.51 -0.19
C THR A 51 -2.47 4.98 -0.38
N LEU A 52 -2.15 5.70 0.70
CA LEU A 52 -1.65 7.08 0.60
C LEU A 52 -0.28 7.15 -0.10
N ALA A 53 0.61 6.19 0.16
CA ALA A 53 1.88 6.09 -0.53
C ALA A 53 1.69 5.84 -2.05
N MET A 54 0.77 4.94 -2.43
CA MET A 54 0.41 4.69 -3.83
C MET A 54 -0.14 5.95 -4.48
N LEU A 55 -1.01 6.70 -3.79
CA LEU A 55 -1.53 7.97 -4.28
C LEU A 55 -0.40 8.98 -4.57
N GLY A 56 0.56 9.11 -3.64
CA GLY A 56 1.73 9.96 -3.81
C GLY A 56 2.62 9.54 -4.99
N VAL A 57 2.90 8.24 -5.13
CA VAL A 57 3.71 7.70 -6.24
C VAL A 57 2.98 7.86 -7.58
N LEU A 58 1.66 7.71 -7.62
CA LEU A 58 0.86 7.94 -8.84
C LEU A 58 0.87 9.39 -9.28
N ALA A 59 0.67 10.32 -8.33
CA ALA A 59 0.77 11.74 -8.61
C ALA A 59 2.18 12.11 -9.10
N TRP A 60 3.23 11.60 -8.44
CA TRP A 60 4.61 11.84 -8.83
C TRP A 60 4.93 11.30 -10.22
N ARG A 61 4.53 10.06 -10.53
CA ARG A 61 4.69 9.43 -11.85
C ARG A 61 4.06 10.22 -12.98
N ALA A 62 2.91 10.86 -12.73
CA ALA A 62 2.23 11.69 -13.73
C ALA A 62 3.04 12.92 -14.13
N SER A 63 3.87 13.45 -13.22
CA SER A 63 4.74 14.60 -13.48
C SER A 63 6.16 14.22 -13.89
N LEU A 64 6.73 13.18 -13.28
CA LEU A 64 8.09 12.69 -13.53
C LEU A 64 8.09 11.14 -13.55
N PRO A 65 7.89 10.54 -14.72
CA PRO A 65 7.87 9.09 -14.84
C PRO A 65 9.28 8.53 -14.65
N LEU A 66 9.44 7.64 -13.68
CA LEU A 66 10.70 6.92 -13.41
C LEU A 66 10.53 5.42 -13.62
N VAL A 67 11.61 4.78 -14.10
CA VAL A 67 11.68 3.32 -14.21
C VAL A 67 11.56 2.72 -12.79
N GLY A 68 10.67 1.73 -12.64
CA GLY A 68 10.45 1.03 -11.39
C GLY A 68 9.20 1.44 -10.61
N GLN A 69 8.61 2.62 -10.87
CA GLN A 69 7.39 3.07 -10.18
C GLN A 69 6.20 2.10 -10.34
N ALA A 70 6.07 1.43 -11.50
CA ALA A 70 5.02 0.42 -11.69
C ALA A 70 5.19 -0.79 -10.75
N LEU A 71 6.44 -1.22 -10.54
CA LEU A 71 6.77 -2.32 -9.64
C LEU A 71 6.45 -1.95 -8.19
N VAL A 72 6.77 -0.71 -7.78
CA VAL A 72 6.41 -0.18 -6.45
C VAL A 72 4.90 -0.29 -6.19
N LEU A 73 4.09 0.20 -7.13
CA LEU A 73 2.62 0.15 -7.03
C LEU A 73 2.11 -1.30 -6.97
N GLY A 74 2.67 -2.19 -7.79
CA GLY A 74 2.29 -3.61 -7.78
C GLY A 74 2.65 -4.33 -6.47
N LEU A 75 3.83 -4.08 -5.93
CA LEU A 75 4.29 -4.67 -4.67
C LEU A 75 3.42 -4.22 -3.49
N TRP A 76 3.08 -2.93 -3.42
CA TRP A 76 2.18 -2.44 -2.38
C TRP A 76 0.74 -2.94 -2.55
N ALA A 77 0.21 -2.98 -3.78
CA ALA A 77 -1.13 -3.50 -4.02
C ALA A 77 -1.25 -4.98 -3.61
N ALA A 78 -0.31 -5.81 -4.04
CA ALA A 78 -0.27 -7.23 -3.66
C ALA A 78 0.01 -7.40 -2.15
N GLY A 79 0.92 -6.60 -1.59
CA GLY A 79 1.23 -6.60 -0.16
C GLY A 79 0.04 -6.23 0.70
N MET A 80 -0.74 -5.20 0.35
CA MET A 80 -1.97 -4.83 1.05
C MET A 80 -3.02 -5.94 0.97
N LEU A 81 -3.22 -6.53 -0.22
CA LEU A 81 -4.17 -7.62 -0.39
C LEU A 81 -3.84 -8.82 0.49
N LEU A 82 -2.57 -9.23 0.52
CA LEU A 82 -2.14 -10.38 1.33
C LEU A 82 -2.02 -10.04 2.82
N PHE A 83 -1.48 -8.88 3.18
CA PHE A 83 -1.27 -8.49 4.57
C PHE A 83 -2.58 -8.05 5.23
N SER A 84 -3.18 -6.96 4.75
CA SER A 84 -4.40 -6.40 5.34
C SER A 84 -5.60 -7.31 5.09
N GLY A 85 -5.73 -7.87 3.88
CA GLY A 85 -6.81 -8.80 3.57
C GLY A 85 -6.80 -10.07 4.44
N SER A 86 -5.63 -10.63 4.75
CA SER A 86 -5.55 -11.79 5.66
C SER A 86 -5.91 -11.44 7.11
N LEU A 87 -5.53 -10.25 7.58
CA LEU A 87 -5.91 -9.77 8.92
C LEU A 87 -7.42 -9.51 9.03
N TYR A 88 -8.05 -8.94 8.00
CA TYR A 88 -9.51 -8.80 7.96
C TYR A 88 -10.20 -10.16 7.96
N ALA A 89 -9.75 -11.07 7.11
CA ALA A 89 -10.33 -12.40 7.04
C ALA A 89 -10.17 -13.17 8.35
N MET A 90 -9.01 -13.07 9.01
CA MET A 90 -8.78 -13.65 10.33
C MET A 90 -9.74 -13.06 11.38
N ALA A 91 -9.86 -11.75 11.44
CA ALA A 91 -10.71 -11.08 12.43
C ALA A 91 -12.20 -11.37 12.24
N LEU A 92 -12.68 -11.44 11.00
CA LEU A 92 -14.08 -11.68 10.70
C LEU A 92 -14.48 -13.15 10.75
N SER A 93 -13.56 -14.08 10.46
CA SER A 93 -13.84 -15.52 10.52
C SER A 93 -13.49 -16.18 11.85
N GLY A 94 -12.66 -15.53 12.68
CA GLY A 94 -12.08 -16.13 13.89
C GLY A 94 -11.03 -17.21 13.63
N VAL A 95 -10.69 -17.50 12.36
CA VAL A 95 -9.76 -18.56 11.98
C VAL A 95 -8.31 -18.06 12.03
N GLY A 96 -7.58 -18.42 13.09
CA GLY A 96 -6.18 -18.00 13.29
C GLY A 96 -5.17 -18.46 12.24
N GLY A 97 -5.49 -19.51 11.46
CA GLY A 97 -4.59 -20.07 10.44
C GLY A 97 -4.28 -19.13 9.26
N LEU A 98 -5.10 -18.11 9.05
CA LEU A 98 -4.92 -17.14 7.96
C LEU A 98 -3.71 -16.22 8.18
N GLY A 99 -3.18 -16.17 9.40
CA GLY A 99 -2.02 -15.35 9.76
C GLY A 99 -0.71 -15.78 9.08
N VAL A 100 -0.63 -17.00 8.57
CA VAL A 100 0.57 -17.50 7.86
C VAL A 100 0.78 -16.76 6.53
N ILE A 101 -0.27 -16.16 5.96
CA ILE A 101 -0.20 -15.36 4.73
C ILE A 101 0.35 -13.95 5.02
N THR A 102 0.11 -13.43 6.23
CA THR A 102 0.46 -12.06 6.62
C THR A 102 1.96 -11.75 6.45
N PRO A 103 2.92 -12.60 6.85
CA PRO A 103 4.35 -12.36 6.61
C PRO A 103 4.72 -12.14 5.15
N VAL A 104 4.11 -12.90 4.22
CA VAL A 104 4.35 -12.76 2.79
C VAL A 104 3.91 -11.37 2.31
N GLY A 105 2.73 -10.94 2.74
CA GLY A 105 2.25 -9.58 2.45
C GLY A 105 3.19 -8.51 3.01
N GLY A 106 3.69 -8.68 4.24
CA GLY A 106 4.63 -7.76 4.88
C GLY A 106 5.95 -7.63 4.10
N VAL A 107 6.49 -8.74 3.60
CA VAL A 107 7.68 -8.75 2.75
C VAL A 107 7.45 -7.96 1.45
N LEU A 108 6.27 -8.11 0.83
CA LEU A 108 5.92 -7.32 -0.37
C LEU A 108 5.80 -5.82 -0.06
N LEU A 109 5.22 -5.46 1.08
CA LEU A 109 5.13 -4.06 1.50
C LEU A 109 6.53 -3.44 1.69
N ILE A 110 7.43 -4.16 2.37
CA ILE A 110 8.84 -3.78 2.53
C ILE A 110 9.52 -3.66 1.16
N ALA A 111 9.36 -4.66 0.30
CA ALA A 111 9.96 -4.67 -1.03
C ALA A 111 9.50 -3.47 -1.87
N GLY A 112 8.24 -3.04 -1.74
CA GLY A 112 7.73 -1.83 -2.41
C GLY A 112 8.48 -0.57 -1.99
N TRP A 113 8.76 -0.38 -0.69
CA TRP A 113 9.56 0.75 -0.20
C TRP A 113 11.01 0.69 -0.67
N LEU A 114 11.62 -0.49 -0.65
CA LEU A 114 12.98 -0.68 -1.16
C LEU A 114 13.05 -0.42 -2.67
N ALA A 115 12.07 -0.88 -3.44
CA ALA A 115 11.97 -0.62 -4.87
C ALA A 115 11.77 0.88 -5.17
N LEU A 116 11.05 1.61 -4.31
CA LEU A 116 10.92 3.07 -4.41
C LEU A 116 12.27 3.74 -4.20
N ALA A 117 13.02 3.36 -3.17
CA ALA A 117 14.36 3.89 -2.90
C ALA A 117 15.31 3.64 -4.08
N VAL A 118 15.27 2.44 -4.67
CA VAL A 118 16.06 2.10 -5.87
C VAL A 118 15.62 2.93 -7.09
N SER A 119 14.32 3.16 -7.27
CA SER A 119 13.80 3.97 -8.38
C SER A 119 14.33 5.41 -8.31
N VAL A 120 14.37 5.99 -7.10
CA VAL A 120 14.95 7.32 -6.85
C VAL A 120 16.46 7.29 -7.06
N ALA A 121 17.18 6.33 -6.48
CA ALA A 121 18.64 6.27 -6.58
C ALA A 121 19.16 6.12 -8.01
N ARG A 122 18.38 5.47 -8.89
CA ARG A 122 18.70 5.33 -10.33
C ARG A 122 18.31 6.55 -11.15
N ALA A 123 17.44 7.41 -10.65
CA ALA A 123 17.13 8.68 -11.29
C ALA A 123 18.34 9.62 -11.11
N ARG A 124 19.23 9.64 -12.11
CA ARG A 124 20.37 10.57 -12.12
C ARG A 124 19.85 12.00 -11.96
N PRO A 125 20.41 12.81 -11.04
CA PRO A 125 20.22 14.25 -11.10
C PRO A 125 20.65 14.69 -12.50
N GLY A 126 19.77 15.36 -13.23
CA GLY A 126 20.06 15.85 -14.57
C GLY A 126 21.40 16.56 -14.57
N GLY A 127 22.30 16.15 -15.46
CA GLY A 127 23.55 16.86 -15.69
C GLY A 127 23.21 18.29 -16.09
N GLN A 128 23.51 19.23 -15.20
CA GLN A 128 23.69 20.62 -15.61
C GLN A 128 24.91 20.62 -16.53
N SER A 129 24.68 20.59 -17.84
CA SER A 129 25.70 21.08 -18.76
C SER A 129 25.86 22.58 -18.46
N PRO A 130 27.03 23.07 -18.03
CA PRO A 130 27.28 24.51 -18.08
C PRO A 130 27.22 24.88 -19.56
N SER A 131 26.15 25.57 -19.96
CA SER A 131 26.12 26.24 -21.27
C SER A 131 27.26 27.26 -21.23
N GLY A 132 28.38 26.88 -21.85
CA GLY A 132 29.56 27.70 -21.99
C GLY A 132 29.20 28.99 -22.72
N ASN A 133 29.68 30.09 -22.17
CA ASN A 133 29.89 31.32 -22.91
C ASN A 133 30.84 31.02 -24.08
N THR A 134 30.34 31.12 -25.32
CA THR A 134 31.10 31.55 -26.50
C THR A 134 30.14 32.23 -27.45
#